data_AF-A0A0F4KSW2-F1
#
_entry.id   AF-A0A0F4KSW2-F1
#
_cell.length_a   1.000
_cell.length_b   1.000
_cell.length_c   1.000
_cell.angle_alpha   90.00
_cell.angle_beta   90.00
_cell.angle_gamma   90.00
#
_symmetry.space_group_name_H-M   'P 1'
#
loop_
_entity.id
_entity.type
_entity.pdbx_description
1 polymer ?
#
loop_
_entity_poly.entity_id
_entity_poly.type
_entity_poly.pdbx_seq_one_letter_code
_entity_poly.pdbx_strand_id
1 'polypeptide(L)'
;MVQSMFEELLCRCYVMDRLLEANLSKTAIWINSLLFMMLHMANAGFNWLPACGLLFFALAMSIIRLKTQSLWFVGAFHAAWNFAEGVIFGSSVSGEETVAIIFHSVPLPAKPLINGGEFGIEGSLISVLLDGLLLLLVSLYFLYKTKYKNKRHLTDI
;
A
#
# COMPACT_ATOMS: atom_id res chain seq x y z
N MET A 1 11.07 5.92 -4.89
CA MET A 1 12.13 5.05 -4.32
C MET A 1 12.57 5.51 -2.94
N VAL A 2 13.22 6.68 -2.78
CA VAL A 2 13.60 7.21 -1.45
C VAL A 2 12.36 7.52 -0.61
N GLN A 3 11.37 8.24 -1.19
CA GLN A 3 10.09 8.53 -0.55
C GLN A 3 9.36 7.25 -0.10
N SER A 4 9.12 6.31 -1.02
CA SER A 4 8.51 5.01 -0.72
C SER A 4 9.20 4.25 0.42
N MET A 5 10.55 4.17 0.40
CA MET A 5 11.32 3.48 1.45
C MET A 5 11.23 4.21 2.79
N PHE A 6 11.24 5.54 2.80
CA PHE A 6 11.07 6.34 4.01
C PHE A 6 9.70 6.10 4.65
N GLU A 7 8.63 6.07 3.85
CA GLU A 7 7.29 5.78 4.35
C GLU A 7 7.18 4.37 4.93
N GLU A 8 7.78 3.37 4.28
CA GLU A 8 7.82 2.01 4.84
C GLU A 8 8.67 1.92 6.11
N LEU A 9 9.79 2.63 6.20
CA LEU A 9 10.59 2.70 7.43
C LEU A 9 9.78 3.32 8.58
N LEU A 10 9.14 4.46 8.35
CA LEU A 10 8.33 5.12 9.37
C LEU A 10 7.14 4.25 9.80
N CYS A 11 6.36 3.78 8.84
CA CYS A 11 5.12 3.08 9.12
C CYS A 11 5.40 1.63 9.58
N ARG A 12 6.09 0.84 8.75
CA ARG A 12 6.19 -0.63 8.90
C ARG A 12 7.39 -1.08 9.72
N CYS A 13 8.40 -0.23 9.92
CA CYS A 13 9.52 -0.53 10.81
C CYS A 13 9.41 0.17 12.16
N TYR A 14 9.06 1.46 12.20
CA TYR A 14 8.99 2.16 13.49
C TYR A 14 7.62 1.99 14.17
N VAL A 15 6.55 2.52 13.57
CA VAL A 15 5.23 2.56 14.22
C VAL A 15 4.66 1.15 14.42
N MET A 16 4.69 0.33 13.37
CA MET A 16 4.13 -1.02 13.42
C MET A 16 4.89 -1.91 14.40
N ASP A 17 6.23 -1.94 14.39
CA ASP A 17 6.98 -2.81 15.30
C ASP A 17 6.78 -2.41 16.77
N ARG A 18 6.64 -1.11 17.09
CA ARG A 18 6.27 -0.66 18.45
C ARG A 18 4.93 -1.21 18.93
N LEU A 19 3.93 -1.28 18.06
CA LEU A 19 2.63 -1.85 18.40
C LEU A 19 2.68 -3.38 18.48
N LEU A 20 3.57 -4.02 17.72
CA LEU A 20 3.81 -5.46 17.78
C LEU A 20 4.56 -5.88 19.06
N GLU A 21 5.52 -5.08 19.53
CA GLU A 21 6.20 -5.27 20.83
C GLU A 21 5.19 -5.31 22.00
N ALA A 22 4.10 -4.54 21.90
CA ALA A 22 2.99 -4.55 22.85
C ALA A 22 2.00 -5.73 22.68
N ASN A 23 2.28 -6.71 21.81
CA ASN A 23 1.40 -7.83 21.44
C ASN A 23 0.05 -7.43 20.83
N LEU A 24 -0.05 -6.24 20.21
CA LEU A 24 -1.30 -5.71 19.66
C LEU A 24 -1.40 -5.90 18.13
N SER A 25 -1.23 -7.12 17.61
CA SER A 25 -1.07 -7.33 16.15
C SER A 25 -2.21 -6.81 15.27
N LYS A 26 -3.47 -6.96 15.69
CA LYS A 26 -4.62 -6.43 14.93
C LYS A 26 -4.65 -4.91 14.96
N THR A 27 -4.40 -4.33 16.12
CA THR A 27 -4.33 -2.88 16.32
C THR A 27 -3.17 -2.27 15.54
N ALA A 28 -2.02 -2.96 15.51
CA ALA A 28 -0.85 -2.56 14.74
C ALA A 28 -1.19 -2.41 13.25
N ILE A 29 -1.88 -3.38 12.66
CA ILE A 29 -2.30 -3.32 11.26
C ILE A 29 -3.20 -2.11 11.00
N TRP A 30 -4.24 -1.91 11.83
CA TRP A 30 -5.21 -0.84 11.61
C TRP A 30 -4.61 0.56 11.84
N ILE A 31 -3.95 0.79 12.98
CA ILE A 31 -3.35 2.09 13.29
C ILE A 31 -2.27 2.44 12.27
N ASN A 32 -1.40 1.50 11.93
CA ASN A 32 -0.37 1.72 10.92
C ASN A 32 -0.97 2.10 9.55
N SER A 33 -2.02 1.39 9.13
CA SER A 33 -2.63 1.63 7.81
C SER A 33 -3.39 2.95 7.74
N LEU A 34 -4.07 3.32 8.83
CA LEU A 34 -4.70 4.63 8.96
C LEU A 34 -3.65 5.75 8.98
N LEU A 35 -2.54 5.57 9.70
CA LEU A 35 -1.45 6.55 9.71
C LEU A 35 -0.89 6.76 8.31
N PHE A 36 -0.61 5.67 7.59
CA PHE A 36 -0.12 5.75 6.21
C PHE A 36 -1.05 6.56 5.32
N MET A 37 -2.35 6.28 5.32
CA MET A 37 -3.35 7.06 4.58
C MET A 37 -3.37 8.53 5.03
N MET A 38 -3.30 8.81 6.34
CA MET A 38 -3.34 10.17 6.89
C MET A 38 -2.12 11.01 6.49
N LEU A 39 -0.94 10.41 6.30
CA LEU A 39 0.25 11.13 5.84
C LEU A 39 0.07 11.77 4.46
N HIS A 40 -0.90 11.29 3.67
CA HIS A 40 -1.18 11.77 2.31
C HIS A 40 -2.32 12.81 2.25
N MET A 41 -2.95 13.14 3.39
CA MET A 41 -4.10 14.06 3.41
C MET A 41 -3.77 15.48 2.93
N ALA A 42 -2.50 15.88 3.01
CA ALA A 42 -2.04 17.19 2.57
C ALA A 42 -1.68 17.22 1.06
N ASN A 43 -1.68 16.08 0.38
CA ASN A 43 -1.20 15.98 -0.98
C ASN A 43 -2.27 16.46 -1.98
N ALA A 44 -1.82 16.94 -3.14
CA ALA A 44 -2.71 17.41 -4.21
C ALA A 44 -3.62 16.26 -4.70
N GLY A 45 -4.89 16.58 -4.96
CA GLY A 45 -5.88 15.60 -5.40
C GLY A 45 -6.38 14.62 -4.33
N PHE A 46 -5.94 14.72 -3.07
CA PHE A 46 -6.43 13.85 -2.00
C PHE A 46 -7.95 14.02 -1.80
N ASN A 47 -8.68 12.90 -1.83
CA ASN A 47 -10.10 12.82 -1.56
C ASN A 47 -10.47 11.39 -1.11
N TRP A 48 -11.77 11.08 -0.97
CA TRP A 48 -12.22 9.79 -0.46
C TRP A 48 -11.76 8.59 -1.31
N LEU A 49 -11.58 8.77 -2.63
CA LEU A 49 -11.22 7.68 -3.53
C LEU A 49 -9.75 7.21 -3.35
N PRO A 50 -8.72 8.07 -3.50
CA PRO A 50 -7.35 7.69 -3.17
C PRO A 50 -7.20 7.31 -1.68
N ALA A 51 -7.95 7.91 -0.77
CA ALA A 51 -7.94 7.50 0.64
C ALA A 51 -8.32 6.02 0.82
N CYS A 52 -9.33 5.53 0.10
CA CYS A 52 -9.69 4.10 0.10
C CYS A 52 -8.57 3.22 -0.48
N GLY A 53 -7.98 3.62 -1.61
CA GLY A 53 -6.86 2.89 -2.24
C GLY A 53 -5.66 2.76 -1.29
N LEU A 54 -5.18 3.89 -0.76
CA LEU A 54 -4.09 3.95 0.20
C LEU A 54 -4.35 3.09 1.44
N LEU A 55 -5.59 3.11 1.97
CA LEU A 55 -5.95 2.29 3.12
C LEU A 55 -5.90 0.80 2.77
N PHE A 56 -6.42 0.38 1.61
CA PHE A 56 -6.36 -1.01 1.17
C PHE A 56 -4.93 -1.49 0.93
N PHE A 57 -4.13 -0.69 0.22
CA PHE A 57 -2.71 -0.93 0.02
C PHE A 57 -1.98 -1.08 1.36
N ALA A 58 -2.22 -0.15 2.29
CA ALA A 58 -1.53 -0.14 3.57
C ALA A 58 -1.92 -1.33 4.46
N LEU A 59 -3.19 -1.75 4.44
CA LEU A 59 -3.64 -2.97 5.12
C LEU A 59 -2.96 -4.20 4.53
N ALA A 60 -2.90 -4.31 3.19
CA ALA A 60 -2.27 -5.43 2.52
C ALA A 60 -0.78 -5.52 2.85
N MET A 61 -0.06 -4.41 2.74
CA MET A 61 1.37 -4.33 3.07
C MET A 61 1.64 -4.60 4.56
N SER A 62 0.77 -4.15 5.46
CA SER A 62 0.88 -4.46 6.89
C SER A 62 0.74 -5.97 7.15
N ILE A 63 -0.23 -6.63 6.51
CA ILE A 63 -0.40 -8.09 6.64
C ILE A 63 0.84 -8.82 6.09
N ILE A 64 1.33 -8.40 4.91
CA ILE A 64 2.54 -8.98 4.31
C ILE A 64 3.72 -8.81 5.27
N ARG A 65 4.00 -7.58 5.72
CA ARG A 65 5.12 -7.29 6.64
C ARG A 65 5.03 -8.09 7.94
N LEU A 66 3.83 -8.24 8.51
CA LEU A 66 3.62 -9.03 9.73
C LEU A 66 3.95 -10.50 9.50
N LYS A 67 3.58 -11.05 8.34
CA LYS A 67 3.69 -12.48 8.05
C LYS A 67 5.04 -12.90 7.47
N THR A 68 5.71 -12.00 6.74
CA THR A 68 7.02 -12.26 6.14
C THR A 68 8.18 -11.74 6.98
N GLN A 69 7.92 -10.82 7.92
CA GLN A 69 8.92 -10.11 8.70
C GLN A 69 9.97 -9.37 7.84
N SER A 70 9.66 -9.11 6.57
CA SER A 70 10.59 -8.50 5.62
C SER A 70 10.18 -7.08 5.28
N LEU A 71 10.92 -6.11 5.80
CA LEU A 71 10.80 -4.71 5.39
C LEU A 71 11.24 -4.53 3.93
N TRP A 72 12.29 -5.23 3.52
CA TRP A 72 12.81 -5.19 2.15
C TRP A 72 11.75 -5.56 1.12
N PHE A 73 10.90 -6.55 1.42
CA PHE A 73 9.85 -6.96 0.50
C PHE A 73 8.80 -5.85 0.28
N VAL A 74 8.25 -5.30 1.38
CA VAL A 74 7.24 -4.23 1.27
C VAL A 74 7.83 -2.94 0.73
N GLY A 75 9.07 -2.59 1.13
CA GLY A 75 9.82 -1.46 0.61
C GLY A 75 10.11 -1.58 -0.89
N ALA A 76 10.53 -2.76 -1.36
CA ALA A 76 10.77 -3.00 -2.78
C ALA A 76 9.47 -2.95 -3.59
N PHE A 77 8.38 -3.55 -3.09
CA PHE A 77 7.07 -3.51 -3.76
C PHE A 77 6.59 -2.07 -3.94
N HIS A 78 6.60 -1.30 -2.85
CA HIS A 78 6.17 0.10 -2.86
C HIS A 78 7.08 0.95 -3.75
N ALA A 79 8.41 0.81 -3.61
CA ALA A 79 9.35 1.53 -4.46
C ALA A 79 9.19 1.19 -5.95
N ALA A 80 8.88 -0.06 -6.29
CA ALA A 80 8.63 -0.50 -7.65
C ALA A 80 7.34 0.09 -8.23
N TRP A 81 6.28 0.19 -7.42
CA TRP A 81 5.03 0.85 -7.80
C TRP A 81 5.25 2.33 -8.15
N ASN A 82 5.83 3.10 -7.22
CA ASN A 82 6.09 4.54 -7.44
C ASN A 82 7.09 4.77 -8.58
N PHE A 83 8.04 3.84 -8.77
CA PHE A 83 8.97 3.90 -9.91
C PHE A 83 8.23 3.70 -11.24
N ALA A 84 7.31 2.72 -11.30
CA ALA A 84 6.50 2.51 -12.49
C ALA A 84 5.63 3.74 -12.79
N GLU A 85 4.94 4.28 -11.79
CA GLU A 85 4.09 5.46 -11.98
C GLU A 85 4.87 6.70 -12.42
N GLY A 86 5.87 7.09 -11.64
CA GLY A 86 6.60 8.33 -11.88
C GLY A 86 7.60 8.22 -13.04
N VAL A 87 8.53 7.27 -12.96
CA VAL A 87 9.65 7.21 -13.90
C VAL A 87 9.25 6.62 -15.25
N ILE A 88 8.51 5.51 -15.23
CA ILE A 88 8.11 4.83 -16.47
C ILE A 88 6.93 5.56 -17.11
N PHE A 89 5.83 5.77 -16.38
CA PHE A 89 4.60 6.30 -16.96
C PHE A 89 4.44 7.83 -16.86
N GLY A 90 5.27 8.50 -16.05
CA GLY A 90 5.20 9.96 -15.90
C GLY A 90 3.88 10.44 -15.30
N SER A 91 3.29 9.66 -14.38
CA SER A 91 2.16 10.08 -13.54
C SER A 91 2.67 10.76 -12.27
N SER A 92 1.88 11.65 -11.68
CA SER A 92 2.04 12.02 -10.28
C SER A 92 2.04 10.76 -9.42
N VAL A 93 2.82 10.77 -8.34
CA VAL A 93 2.87 9.71 -7.32
C VAL A 93 2.28 10.28 -6.06
N SER A 94 1.10 9.79 -5.68
CA SER A 94 0.34 10.30 -4.55
C SER A 94 0.19 11.82 -4.49
N GLY A 95 -0.02 12.49 -5.63
CA GLY A 95 -0.20 13.94 -5.71
C GLY A 95 1.09 14.77 -5.75
N GLU A 96 2.26 14.13 -5.70
CA GLU A 96 3.54 14.80 -5.89
C GLU A 96 4.00 14.74 -7.35
N GLU A 97 4.63 15.82 -7.81
CA GLU A 97 5.23 15.87 -9.14
C GLU A 97 6.41 14.89 -9.24
N THR A 98 6.55 14.25 -10.39
CA THR A 98 7.58 13.23 -10.61
C THR A 98 8.43 13.53 -11.84
N VAL A 99 9.58 12.88 -11.91
CA VAL A 99 10.46 12.93 -13.08
C VAL A 99 10.03 11.86 -14.06
N ALA A 100 9.36 12.26 -15.14
CA ALA A 100 8.97 11.40 -16.25
C ALA A 100 10.14 11.16 -17.22
N ILE A 101 10.65 9.92 -17.31
CA ILE A 101 11.82 9.60 -18.14
C ILE A 101 11.43 8.86 -19.43
N ILE A 102 10.49 7.91 -19.35
CA ILE A 102 10.15 7.04 -20.48
C ILE A 102 8.89 7.54 -21.19
N PHE A 103 7.77 7.59 -20.48
CA PHE A 103 6.50 8.16 -20.95
C PHE A 103 6.11 9.35 -20.07
N HIS A 104 5.26 10.21 -20.62
CA HIS A 104 4.72 11.37 -19.91
C HIS A 104 3.19 11.37 -19.98
N SER A 105 2.55 11.00 -18.87
CA SER A 105 1.09 10.92 -18.80
C SER A 105 0.51 12.24 -18.36
N VAL A 106 -0.32 12.86 -19.21
CA VAL A 106 -1.06 14.08 -18.85
C VAL A 106 -2.50 13.70 -18.50
N PRO A 107 -2.95 13.91 -17.25
CA PRO A 107 -4.30 13.58 -16.86
C PRO A 107 -5.30 14.49 -17.59
N LEU A 108 -6.32 13.88 -18.21
CA LEU A 108 -7.46 14.59 -18.79
C LEU A 108 -8.40 15.03 -17.66
N PRO A 109 -8.65 16.34 -17.46
CA PRO A 109 -9.45 16.84 -16.34
C PRO A 109 -10.88 16.28 -16.28
N ALA A 110 -11.44 15.90 -17.43
CA ALA A 110 -12.79 15.33 -17.52
C ALA A 110 -12.89 13.86 -17.09
N LYS A 111 -11.78 13.17 -16.78
CA LYS A 111 -11.77 11.72 -16.49
C LYS A 111 -10.99 11.33 -15.22
N PRO A 112 -11.16 12.03 -14.08
CA PRO A 112 -10.38 11.78 -12.86
C PRO A 112 -10.60 10.37 -12.28
N LEU A 113 -11.76 9.75 -12.52
CA LEU A 113 -12.00 8.37 -12.08
C LEU A 113 -11.15 7.33 -12.80
N ILE A 114 -10.64 7.64 -14.00
CA ILE A 114 -9.86 6.70 -14.82
C ILE A 114 -8.37 6.99 -14.69
N ASN A 115 -7.98 8.27 -14.70
CA ASN A 115 -6.58 8.68 -14.66
C ASN A 115 -6.10 9.11 -13.27
N GLY A 116 -6.99 9.23 -12.28
CA GLY A 116 -6.70 9.60 -10.91
C GLY A 116 -6.46 11.10 -10.65
N GLY A 117 -6.63 11.95 -11.68
CA GLY A 117 -6.55 13.40 -11.54
C GLY A 117 -5.18 13.88 -11.05
N GLU A 118 -5.18 14.89 -10.18
CA GLU A 118 -3.96 15.46 -9.60
C GLU A 118 -3.20 14.46 -8.71
N PHE A 119 -3.91 13.53 -8.07
CA PHE A 119 -3.30 12.52 -7.19
C PHE A 119 -2.43 11.53 -7.99
N GLY A 120 -2.64 11.43 -9.31
CA GLY A 120 -2.01 10.43 -10.16
C GLY A 120 -2.80 9.11 -10.21
N ILE A 121 -2.32 8.15 -10.98
CA ILE A 121 -3.07 6.92 -11.31
C ILE A 121 -3.52 6.11 -10.08
N GLU A 122 -2.79 6.17 -8.96
CA GLU A 122 -3.22 5.72 -7.62
C GLU A 122 -4.62 6.19 -7.20
N GLY A 123 -5.01 7.41 -7.57
CA GLY A 123 -6.33 7.97 -7.28
C GLY A 123 -7.44 7.50 -8.20
N SER A 124 -7.14 6.66 -9.20
CA SER A 124 -8.13 6.12 -10.12
C SER A 124 -8.97 5.01 -9.47
N LEU A 125 -10.21 4.85 -9.94
CA LEU A 125 -11.08 3.75 -9.51
C LEU A 125 -10.44 2.38 -9.80
N ILE A 126 -9.69 2.27 -10.89
CA ILE A 126 -9.02 1.01 -11.27
C ILE A 126 -7.97 0.65 -10.22
N SER A 127 -7.11 1.59 -9.82
CA SER A 127 -6.10 1.35 -8.79
C SER A 127 -6.74 0.97 -7.46
N VAL A 128 -7.78 1.67 -7.02
CA VAL A 128 -8.51 1.34 -5.78
C VAL A 128 -9.09 -0.08 -5.81
N LEU A 129 -9.65 -0.52 -6.94
CA LEU A 129 -10.15 -1.88 -7.10
C LEU A 129 -9.02 -2.92 -7.06
N LEU A 130 -7.87 -2.61 -7.67
CA LEU A 130 -6.70 -3.48 -7.64
C LEU A 130 -6.10 -3.59 -6.23
N ASP A 131 -6.03 -2.50 -5.47
CA ASP A 131 -5.59 -2.52 -4.08
C ASP A 131 -6.56 -3.31 -3.18
N GLY A 132 -7.88 -3.14 -3.40
CA GLY A 132 -8.90 -3.95 -2.73
C GLY A 132 -8.77 -5.43 -3.05
N LEU A 133 -8.51 -5.78 -4.32
CA LEU A 133 -8.26 -7.16 -4.74
C LEU A 133 -6.97 -7.70 -4.12
N LEU A 134 -5.89 -6.92 -4.09
CA LEU A 134 -4.63 -7.28 -3.44
C LEU A 134 -4.86 -7.60 -1.96
N LEU A 135 -5.55 -6.72 -1.23
CA LEU A 135 -5.90 -6.93 0.17
C LEU A 135 -6.70 -8.22 0.37
N LEU A 136 -7.70 -8.47 -0.49
CA LEU A 136 -8.51 -9.69 -0.45
C LEU A 136 -7.63 -10.94 -0.65
N LEU A 137 -6.80 -10.97 -1.69
CA LEU A 137 -5.95 -12.11 -2.03
C LEU A 137 -4.92 -12.39 -0.93
N VAL A 138 -4.25 -11.36 -0.42
CA VAL A 138 -3.30 -11.46 0.69
C VAL A 138 -3.98 -12.03 1.94
N SER A 139 -5.16 -11.52 2.27
CA SER A 139 -5.94 -11.98 3.43
C SER A 139 -6.34 -13.45 3.28
N LEU A 140 -6.89 -13.84 2.12
CA LEU A 140 -7.28 -15.22 1.84
C LEU A 140 -6.09 -16.18 1.87
N TYR A 141 -4.96 -15.79 1.26
CA TYR A 141 -3.75 -16.59 1.24
C TYR A 141 -3.24 -16.89 2.66
N PHE A 142 -3.13 -15.87 3.52
CA PHE A 142 -2.62 -16.07 4.88
C PHE A 142 -3.64 -16.75 5.81
N LEU A 143 -4.94 -16.54 5.60
CA LEU A 143 -5.99 -17.30 6.30
C LEU A 143 -5.93 -18.79 5.95
N TYR A 144 -5.82 -19.11 4.66
CA TYR A 144 -5.67 -20.48 4.18
C TYR A 144 -4.40 -21.13 4.76
N LYS A 145 -3.25 -20.46 4.67
CA LYS A 145 -1.97 -20.97 5.21
C LYS A 145 -2.03 -21.22 6.72
N THR A 146 -2.67 -20.34 7.47
CA THR A 146 -2.84 -20.49 8.93
C THR A 146 -3.73 -21.71 9.25
N LYS A 147 -4.85 -21.87 8.54
CA LYS A 147 -5.76 -23.02 8.71
C LYS A 147 -5.08 -24.34 8.35
N TYR A 148 -4.28 -24.36 7.28
CA TYR A 148 -3.55 -25.54 6.84
C TYR A 148 -2.49 -25.96 7.88
N LYS A 149 -1.72 -25.01 8.41
CA LYS A 149 -0.74 -25.27 9.47
C LYS A 149 -1.38 -25.88 10.73
N ASN A 150 -2.54 -25.36 11.14
CA ASN A 150 -3.26 -25.88 12.31
C ASN A 150 -3.81 -27.30 12.08
N LYS A 151 -4.30 -27.62 10.88
CA LYS A 151 -4.77 -28.98 10.55
C LYS A 151 -3.65 -30.02 10.62
N ARG A 152 -2.46 -29.70 10.09
CA ARG A 152 -1.30 -30.60 10.15
C ARG A 152 -0.88 -30.90 11.58
N HIS A 153 -0.89 -29.89 12.46
CA HIS A 153 -0.52 -30.09 13.85
C HIS A 153 -1.47 -31.04 14.60
N LEU A 154 -2.77 -31.05 14.24
CA LEU A 154 -3.77 -31.95 14.83
C LEU A 154 -3.67 -33.40 14.33
N THR A 155 -3.02 -33.64 13.19
CA THR A 155 -2.81 -35.01 12.67
C THR A 155 -1.50 -35.64 13.12
N ASP A 156 -0.60 -34.85 13.74
CA ASP A 156 0.72 -35.27 14.22
C ASP A 156 0.75 -35.62 15.73
N ILE A 157 -0.42 -35.65 16.40
CA ILE A 157 -0.63 -36.03 17.82
C ILE A 157 -1.46 -37.32 17.87
#